data_AF-A0A1H1L387-F1
#
_entry.id   AF-A0A1H1L387-F1
#
_cell.length_a   1.000
_cell.length_b   1.000
_cell.length_c   1.000
_cell.angle_alpha   90.00
_cell.angle_beta   90.00
_cell.angle_gamma   90.00
#
_symmetry.space_group_name_H-M   'P 1'
#
loop_
_entity.id
_entity.type
_entity.pdbx_description
1 polymer ?
#
loop_
_entity_poly.entity_id
_entity_poly.type
_entity_poly.pdbx_seq_one_letter_code
_entity_poly.pdbx_strand_id
1 'polypeptide(L)'
;MAGICGGALVVLVRTGKGIRQQTFKLSAIECQTAAKAIDALKYDYDGRPKRYRQIGEAESIDIWREVNSGVSFADIQESHGISPLQIESAVKRCECGRYGKLEP
;
A
#
# COMPACT_ATOMS: atom_id res chain seq x y z
N MET A 1 -2.76 -7.90 1.72
CA MET A 1 -4.09 -7.55 1.17
C MET A 1 -5.13 -7.96 2.20
N ALA A 2 -5.64 -6.99 2.97
CA ALA A 2 -6.69 -7.25 3.96
C ALA A 2 -8.05 -7.10 3.25
N GLY A 3 -8.77 -8.21 3.12
CA GLY A 3 -10.15 -8.22 2.64
C GLY A 3 -11.05 -8.64 3.79
N ILE A 4 -12.11 -7.87 4.04
CA ILE A 4 -13.16 -8.26 4.99
C ILE A 4 -14.15 -9.09 4.17
N CYS A 5 -14.15 -10.40 4.33
CA CYS A 5 -15.10 -11.30 3.68
C CYS A 5 -15.93 -11.97 4.78
N GLY A 6 -17.23 -11.65 4.86
CA GLY A 6 -18.18 -12.41 5.69
C GLY A 6 -17.98 -12.39 7.21
N GLY A 7 -17.55 -11.29 7.82
CA GLY A 7 -17.56 -11.18 9.30
C GLY A 7 -16.25 -11.59 9.99
N ALA A 8 -15.16 -11.79 9.26
CA ALA A 8 -13.89 -12.20 9.85
C ALA A 8 -12.72 -11.34 9.36
N LEU A 9 -11.87 -10.93 10.30
CA LEU A 9 -10.57 -10.35 10.01
C LEU A 9 -9.53 -11.47 9.99
N VAL A 10 -8.91 -11.66 8.83
CA VAL A 10 -7.84 -12.64 8.65
C VAL A 10 -6.50 -11.91 8.70
N VAL A 11 -5.68 -12.24 9.71
CA VAL A 11 -4.33 -11.70 9.87
C VAL A 11 -3.32 -12.81 9.58
N LEU A 12 -2.46 -12.58 8.59
CA LEU A 12 -1.33 -13.46 8.28
C LEU A 12 -0.11 -12.96 9.07
N VAL A 13 0.33 -13.73 10.06
CA VAL A 13 1.49 -13.39 10.89
C VAL A 13 2.68 -14.21 10.42
N ARG A 14 3.77 -13.53 10.03
CA ARG A 14 5.04 -14.20 9.71
C ARG A 14 5.80 -14.45 11.00
N THR A 15 6.04 -15.71 11.31
CA THR A 15 6.87 -16.16 12.44
C THR A 15 8.20 -16.68 11.90
N GLY A 16 9.23 -16.80 12.75
CA GLY A 16 10.52 -17.39 12.36
C GLY A 16 10.43 -18.85 11.86
N LYS A 17 9.26 -19.49 11.96
CA LYS A 17 8.98 -20.87 11.50
C LYS A 17 8.04 -20.95 10.29
N GLY A 18 7.63 -19.82 9.72
CA GLY A 18 6.70 -19.76 8.58
C GLY A 18 5.53 -18.79 8.78
N ILE A 19 4.55 -18.83 7.87
CA ILE A 19 3.36 -17.96 7.91
C ILE A 19 2.21 -18.69 8.61
N ARG A 20 1.65 -18.06 9.64
CA ARG A 20 0.47 -18.57 10.36
C ARG A 20 -0.72 -17.64 10.14
N GLN A 21 -1.85 -18.22 9.75
CA GLN A 21 -3.11 -17.50 9.63
C GLN A 21 -3.85 -17.50 10.96
N GLN A 22 -4.25 -16.32 11.44
CA GLN A 22 -5.17 -16.16 12.56
C GLN A 22 -6.45 -15.49 12.06
N THR A 23 -7.59 -16.07 12.43
CA THR A 23 -8.91 -15.59 12.03
C THR A 23 -9.64 -15.08 13.26
N PHE A 24 -9.97 -13.79 13.27
CA PHE A 24 -10.77 -13.15 14.31
C PHE A 24 -12.20 -13.01 13.82
N LYS A 25 -13.17 -13.57 14.55
CA LYS A 25 -14.59 -13.31 14.30
C LYS A 25 -14.89 -11.90 14.76
N LEU A 26 -15.30 -11.05 13.82
CA LEU A 26 -15.73 -9.69 14.10
C LEU A 26 -17.25 -9.68 14.25
N SER A 27 -17.75 -8.84 15.14
CA SER A 27 -19.17 -8.51 15.15
C SER A 27 -19.55 -7.76 13.86
N ALA A 28 -20.84 -7.77 13.50
CA ALA A 28 -21.33 -7.05 12.33
C ALA A 28 -20.99 -5.54 12.39
N ILE A 29 -20.99 -4.95 13.58
CA ILE A 29 -20.66 -3.54 13.80
C ILE A 29 -19.18 -3.27 13.52
N GLU A 30 -18.28 -4.14 14.01
CA GLU A 30 -16.83 -4.00 13.77
C GLU A 30 -16.48 -4.18 12.30
N CYS A 31 -17.16 -5.10 11.59
CA CYS A 31 -17.00 -5.23 10.14
C CYS A 31 -17.45 -3.99 9.38
N GLN A 32 -18.57 -3.36 9.77
CA GLN A 32 -19.03 -2.12 9.12
C GLN A 32 -18.09 -0.95 9.41
N THR A 33 -17.57 -0.84 10.64
CA THR A 33 -16.61 0.21 11.00
C THR A 33 -15.28 0.03 10.26
N ALA A 34 -14.76 -1.19 10.18
CA ALA A 34 -13.54 -1.49 9.42
C ALA A 34 -13.74 -1.27 7.90
N ALA A 35 -14.90 -1.65 7.36
CA ALA A 35 -15.22 -1.36 5.96
C ALA A 35 -15.29 0.15 5.69
N LYS A 36 -15.94 0.92 6.57
CA LYS A 36 -15.99 2.39 6.48
C LYS A 36 -14.61 3.03 6.58
N ALA A 37 -13.73 2.52 7.43
CA ALA A 37 -12.35 3.01 7.53
C ALA A 37 -11.55 2.74 6.24
N ILE A 38 -11.70 1.55 5.65
CA ILE A 38 -11.09 1.22 4.35
C ILE A 38 -11.69 2.09 3.23
N ASP A 39 -12.98 2.36 3.28
CA ASP A 39 -13.66 3.20 2.30
C ASP A 39 -13.24 4.67 2.42
N ALA A 40 -13.09 5.20 3.64
CA ALA A 40 -12.54 6.54 3.90
C ALA A 40 -11.10 6.72 3.39
N LEU A 41 -10.33 5.64 3.20
CA LEU A 41 -9.02 5.71 2.55
C LEU A 41 -9.12 5.87 1.02
N LYS A 42 -10.25 5.49 0.42
CA LYS A 42 -10.51 5.58 -1.02
C LYS A 42 -11.08 6.91 -1.46
N TYR A 43 -11.79 7.62 -0.59
CA TYR A 43 -12.44 8.89 -0.90
C TYR A 43 -11.73 10.07 -0.23
N ASP A 44 -11.72 11.23 -0.87
CA ASP A 44 -11.27 12.48 -0.26
C ASP A 44 -12.33 13.00 0.73
N TYR A 45 -12.03 14.12 1.40
CA TYR A 45 -12.94 14.72 2.37
C TYR A 45 -14.30 15.10 1.75
N ASP A 46 -14.34 15.37 0.44
CA ASP A 46 -15.54 15.71 -0.33
C ASP A 46 -16.30 14.48 -0.86
N GLY A 47 -15.89 13.26 -0.47
CA GLY A 47 -16.52 12.01 -0.90
C GLY A 47 -16.23 11.63 -2.36
N ARG A 48 -15.27 12.28 -3.01
CA ARG A 48 -14.82 11.92 -4.36
C ARG A 48 -13.74 10.85 -4.26
N PRO A 49 -13.69 9.86 -5.16
CA PRO A 49 -12.63 8.87 -5.14
C PRO A 49 -11.30 9.60 -5.27
N LYS A 50 -10.37 9.37 -4.33
CA LYS A 50 -9.02 9.91 -4.38
C LYS A 50 -8.40 9.45 -5.69
N ARG A 51 -8.25 10.41 -6.62
CA ARG A 51 -7.59 10.20 -7.89
C ARG A 51 -6.09 10.26 -7.64
N TYR A 52 -5.52 9.14 -7.21
CA TYR A 52 -4.07 9.00 -7.20
C TYR A 52 -3.58 9.05 -8.65
N ARG A 53 -2.63 9.95 -8.93
CA ARG A 53 -1.87 9.93 -10.19
C ARG A 53 -1.36 8.51 -10.41
N GLN A 54 -1.66 7.93 -11.57
CA GLN A 54 -1.08 6.65 -11.93
C GLN A 54 0.41 6.85 -12.18
N ILE A 55 1.24 6.23 -11.34
CA ILE A 55 2.68 6.21 -11.51
C ILE A 55 3.01 5.07 -12.47
N GLY A 56 3.59 5.42 -13.61
CA GLY A 56 4.03 4.48 -14.63
C GLY A 56 5.22 3.63 -14.17
N GLU A 57 5.64 2.69 -15.02
CA GLU A 57 6.78 1.81 -14.76
C GLU A 57 8.09 2.57 -14.64
N ALA A 58 8.44 3.40 -15.62
CA ALA A 58 9.66 4.21 -15.62
C ALA A 58 9.73 5.11 -14.37
N GLU A 59 8.64 5.81 -14.07
CA GLU A 59 8.52 6.66 -12.89
C GLU A 59 8.65 5.85 -11.57
N SER A 60 8.15 4.61 -11.53
CA SER A 60 8.32 3.74 -10.36
C SER A 60 9.78 3.31 -10.15
N ILE A 61 10.53 3.10 -11.24
CA ILE A 61 11.96 2.76 -11.20
C ILE A 61 12.77 3.96 -10.73
N ASP A 62 12.46 5.16 -11.22
CA ASP A 62 13.16 6.38 -10.81
C ASP A 62 12.94 6.68 -9.32
N ILE A 63 11.70 6.59 -8.83
CA ILE A 63 11.38 6.72 -7.40
C ILE A 63 12.15 5.68 -6.57
N TRP A 64 12.22 4.42 -7.03
CA TRP A 64 12.96 3.38 -6.33
C TRP A 64 14.47 3.67 -6.25
N ARG A 65 15.07 4.21 -7.34
CA ARG A 65 16.47 4.62 -7.36
C ARG A 65 16.74 5.79 -6.41
N GLU A 66 15.86 6.79 -6.37
CA GLU A 66 15.98 7.93 -5.45
C GLU A 66 15.94 7.46 -3.98
N VAL A 67 14.99 6.59 -3.64
CA VAL A 67 14.90 5.99 -2.29
C VAL A 67 16.18 5.22 -1.94
N ASN A 68 16.70 4.38 -2.84
CA ASN A 68 17.94 3.63 -2.60
C ASN A 68 19.20 4.51 -2.55
N SER A 69 19.17 5.68 -3.21
CA SER A 69 20.24 6.67 -3.14
C SER A 69 20.19 7.51 -1.86
N GLY A 70 19.20 7.28 -0.99
CA GLY A 70 19.06 7.98 0.29
C GLY A 70 18.33 9.31 0.21
N VAL A 71 17.63 9.60 -0.91
CA VAL A 71 16.79 10.81 -1.01
C VAL A 71 15.63 10.69 -0.02
N SER A 72 15.31 11.78 0.66
CA SER A 72 14.25 11.77 1.66
C SER A 72 12.87 11.63 1.01
N PHE A 73 11.94 10.99 1.71
CA PHE A 73 10.57 10.85 1.20
C PHE A 73 9.92 12.21 0.95
N ALA A 74 10.23 13.23 1.75
CA ALA A 74 9.69 14.58 1.58
C ALA A 74 10.13 15.19 0.23
N ASP A 75 11.42 15.05 -0.12
CA ASP A 75 11.96 15.58 -1.37
C ASP A 75 11.39 14.85 -2.59
N ILE A 76 11.20 13.52 -2.50
CA ILE A 76 10.58 12.71 -3.56
C ILE A 76 9.10 13.10 -3.74
N GLN A 77 8.37 13.36 -2.65
CA GLN A 77 6.99 13.82 -2.72
C GLN A 77 6.88 15.17 -3.43
N GLU A 78 7.78 16.10 -3.15
CA GLU A 78 7.83 17.42 -3.76
C GLU A 78 8.20 17.33 -5.25
N SER A 79 9.25 16.57 -5.59
CA SER A 79 9.75 16.39 -6.95
C SER A 79 8.71 15.75 -7.88
N HIS A 80 8.05 14.67 -7.42
CA HIS A 80 7.13 13.89 -8.26
C HIS A 80 5.66 14.31 -8.10
N GLY A 81 5.33 15.13 -7.08
CA GLY A 81 3.95 15.54 -6.79
C GLY A 81 3.07 14.37 -6.36
N ILE A 82 3.63 13.45 -5.56
CA ILE A 82 2.98 12.20 -5.16
C ILE A 82 2.90 12.06 -3.64
N SER A 83 1.99 11.21 -3.16
CA SER A 83 1.84 10.92 -1.74
C SER A 83 2.86 9.88 -1.23
N PRO A 84 3.13 9.81 0.09
CA PRO A 84 4.05 8.80 0.66
C PRO A 84 3.62 7.37 0.34
N LEU A 85 2.30 7.14 0.32
CA LEU A 85 1.69 5.86 -0.01
C LEU A 85 1.97 5.44 -1.46
N GLN A 86 2.04 6.40 -2.37
CA GLN A 86 2.40 6.16 -3.77
C GLN A 86 3.90 5.86 -3.93
N ILE A 87 4.77 6.51 -3.14
CA ILE A 87 6.20 6.19 -3.07
C ILE A 87 6.40 4.75 -2.61
N GLU A 88 5.79 4.36 -1.48
CA GLU A 88 5.85 2.98 -0.99
C GLU A 88 5.34 1.97 -2.02
N SER A 89 4.26 2.32 -2.74
CA SER A 89 3.71 1.46 -3.78
C SER A 89 4.63 1.34 -5.00
N ALA A 90 5.33 2.41 -5.38
CA ALA A 90 6.36 2.40 -6.42
C ALA A 90 7.54 1.51 -6.03
N VAL A 91 8.10 1.71 -4.83
CA VAL A 91 9.20 0.91 -4.27
C VAL A 91 8.83 -0.58 -4.23
N LYS A 92 7.67 -0.92 -3.65
CA LYS A 92 7.20 -2.31 -3.56
C LYS A 92 7.01 -2.97 -4.93
N ARG A 93 6.58 -2.22 -5.96
CA ARG A 93 6.43 -2.77 -7.32
C ARG A 93 7.78 -3.17 -7.93
N CYS A 94 8.81 -2.38 -7.68
CA CYS A 94 10.18 -2.65 -8.10
C CYS A 94 10.80 -3.82 -7.32
N GLU A 95 10.66 -3.85 -5.99
CA GLU A 95 11.17 -4.94 -5.13
C GLU A 95 10.51 -6.29 -5.40
N CYS A 96 9.21 -6.31 -5.73
CA CYS A 96 8.50 -7.55 -6.06
C CYS A 96 8.88 -8.13 -7.44
N GLY A 97 9.84 -7.52 -8.15
CA GLY A 97 10.32 -8.00 -9.46
C GLY A 97 9.29 -7.90 -10.57
N ARG A 98 8.24 -7.09 -10.39
CA ARG A 98 7.13 -6.96 -11.36
C ARG A 98 7.57 -6.28 -12.67
N TYR A 99 8.71 -5.59 -12.64
CA TYR A 99 9.35 -4.91 -13.78
C TYR A 99 10.63 -5.61 -14.25
N GLY A 100 10.74 -6.92 -14.00
CA GLY A 100 11.99 -7.66 -14.21
C GLY A 100 12.98 -7.41 -13.07
N LYS A 101 13.96 -8.29 -12.90
CA LYS A 101 15.01 -8.12 -11.87
C LYS A 101 15.74 -6.80 -12.12
N LEU A 102 15.44 -5.77 -11.33
CA LEU A 102 16.26 -4.57 -11.25
C LEU A 102 17.50 -4.99 -10.46
N GLU A 103 18.65 -5.09 -11.15
CA GLU A 103 19.91 -5.29 -10.44
C GLU A 103 20.15 -4.10 -9.50
N PRO A 104 20.58 -4.36 -8.25
CA PRO A 104 20.86 -3.32 -7.27
C PRO A 104 21.97 -2.37 -7.71
#